data_AF-A0A6A3CFX1-F1
#
_entry.id   AF-A0A6A3CFX1-F1
#
_cell.length_a   1.000
_cell.length_b   1.000
_cell.length_c   1.000
_cell.angle_alpha   90.00
_cell.angle_beta   90.00
_cell.angle_gamma   90.00
#
_symmetry.space_group_name_H-M   'P 1'
#
loop_
_entity.id
_entity.type
_entity.pdbx_description
1 polymer ?
#
loop_
_entity_poly.entity_id
_entity_poly.type
_entity_poly.pdbx_seq_one_letter_code
_entity_poly.pdbx_strand_id
1 'polypeptide(L)'
;MMEPLVDTVDQNQIVTNSHLLKTMDISKMAPGDASFTASFKLVAQRDDYIHAFVAYFDVSFTKCHKLMGFSTGEAIVGSMTVAPNKKNLRDVDIMVKYSLNGRRCVVSRVQFYKMR
;
A
#
# COMPACT_ATOMS: atom_id res chain seq x y z
N MET A 1 -2.40 29.21 -10.20
CA MET A 1 -2.32 27.95 -9.43
C MET A 1 -1.52 26.97 -10.27
N MET A 2 -0.51 26.29 -9.72
CA MET A 2 0.21 25.24 -10.46
C MET A 2 -0.43 23.89 -10.14
N GLU A 3 -0.62 23.06 -11.15
CA GLU A 3 -1.20 21.73 -10.99
C GLU A 3 -0.12 20.70 -10.64
N PRO A 4 -0.34 19.82 -9.64
CA PRO A 4 0.58 18.75 -9.34
C PRO A 4 0.49 17.63 -10.40
N LEU A 5 1.63 17.04 -10.75
CA LEU A 5 1.69 15.88 -11.63
C LEU A 5 1.45 14.58 -10.83
N VAL A 6 0.62 13.68 -11.37
CA VAL A 6 0.43 12.33 -10.83
C VAL A 6 1.19 11.35 -11.72
N ASP A 7 2.33 10.85 -11.24
CA ASP A 7 3.16 9.89 -11.95
C ASP A 7 3.96 9.01 -10.97
N THR A 8 4.59 7.95 -11.49
CA THR A 8 5.51 7.10 -10.74
C THR A 8 6.89 7.75 -10.72
N VAL A 9 7.48 7.87 -9.53
CA VAL A 9 8.84 8.42 -9.36
C VAL A 9 9.82 7.28 -9.11
N ASP A 10 10.91 7.25 -9.87
CA ASP A 10 12.00 6.29 -9.63
C ASP A 10 12.65 6.57 -8.27
N GLN A 11 12.83 5.54 -7.45
CA GLN A 11 13.47 5.64 -6.14
C GLN A 11 14.86 6.29 -6.22
N ASN A 12 15.59 6.11 -7.33
CA ASN A 12 16.90 6.73 -7.54
C ASN A 12 16.83 8.25 -7.63
N GLN A 13 15.66 8.84 -7.92
CA GLN A 13 15.45 10.29 -7.97
C GLN A 13 15.14 10.90 -6.60
N ILE A 14 14.97 10.08 -5.55
CA ILE A 14 14.72 10.56 -4.19
C ILE A 14 16.04 10.87 -3.50
N VAL A 15 16.23 12.14 -3.15
CA VAL A 15 17.51 12.67 -2.62
C VAL A 15 17.45 13.07 -1.14
N THR A 16 16.27 12.99 -0.52
CA THR A 16 16.07 13.32 0.89
C THR A 16 15.46 12.14 1.65
N ASN A 17 15.46 12.21 2.98
CA ASN A 17 14.54 11.40 3.78
C ASN A 17 13.07 11.80 3.53
N SER A 18 12.13 10.97 3.97
CA SER A 18 10.70 11.28 4.00
C SER A 18 10.27 11.81 5.37
N HIS A 19 9.26 12.69 5.42
CA HIS A 19 8.65 13.19 6.66
C HIS A 19 7.14 12.92 6.66
N LEU A 20 6.61 12.40 7.77
CA LEU A 20 5.18 12.14 7.91
C LEU A 20 4.44 13.46 8.16
N LEU A 21 3.49 13.81 7.28
CA LEU A 21 2.67 15.01 7.44
C LEU A 21 1.45 14.80 8.34
N LYS A 22 0.74 13.68 8.16
CA LYS A 22 -0.51 13.40 8.87
C LYS A 22 -0.79 11.90 8.92
N THR A 23 -1.28 11.44 10.07
CA THR A 23 -1.91 10.13 10.22
C THR A 23 -3.42 10.32 10.30
N MET A 24 -4.15 9.47 9.58
CA MET A 24 -5.61 9.55 9.45
C MET A 24 -6.23 8.21 9.87
N ASP A 25 -6.86 8.16 11.06
CA ASP A 25 -7.66 7.01 11.50
C ASP A 25 -9.10 7.19 11.03
N ILE A 26 -9.44 6.50 9.93
CA ILE A 26 -10.75 6.62 9.27
C ILE A 26 -11.90 6.25 10.22
N SER A 27 -11.65 5.44 11.25
CA SER A 27 -12.68 5.05 12.22
C SER A 27 -12.99 6.12 13.28
N LYS A 28 -12.17 7.17 13.38
CA LYS A 28 -12.28 8.20 14.43
C LYS A 28 -12.28 9.64 13.92
N MET A 29 -11.91 9.85 12.66
CA MET A 29 -11.82 11.20 12.09
C MET A 29 -13.20 11.84 11.92
N ALA A 30 -13.22 13.17 12.07
CA ALA A 30 -14.34 14.03 11.71
C ALA A 30 -14.06 14.74 10.35
N PRO A 31 -15.08 15.27 9.65
CA PRO A 31 -14.89 15.95 8.36
C PRO A 31 -13.88 17.11 8.41
N GLY A 32 -13.75 17.79 9.56
CA GLY A 32 -12.78 18.87 9.75
C GLY A 32 -11.32 18.42 9.78
N ASP A 33 -11.03 17.15 10.07
CA ASP A 33 -9.67 16.63 10.17
C ASP A 33 -8.96 16.49 8.81
N ALA A 34 -9.74 16.52 7.72
CA ALA A 34 -9.22 16.48 6.35
C ALA A 34 -8.52 17.80 5.95
N SER A 35 -8.88 18.91 6.60
CA SER A 35 -8.24 20.22 6.41
C SER A 35 -7.16 20.40 7.47
N PHE A 36 -5.89 20.27 7.08
CA PHE A 36 -4.77 20.37 8.02
C PHE A 36 -3.58 21.14 7.46
N THR A 37 -2.80 21.73 8.36
CA THR A 37 -1.48 22.29 8.08
C THR A 37 -0.45 21.51 8.90
N ALA A 38 0.65 21.09 8.27
CA ALA A 38 1.70 20.32 8.92
C ALA A 38 3.08 20.89 8.57
N SER A 39 3.92 21.05 9.58
CA SER A 39 5.33 21.37 9.39
C SER A 39 6.11 20.11 8.99
N PHE A 40 7.10 20.24 8.11
CA PHE A 40 7.96 19.14 7.72
C PHE A 40 9.42 19.57 7.68
N LYS A 41 10.32 18.58 7.84
CA LYS A 41 11.76 18.76 7.69
C LYS A 41 12.33 17.61 6.86
N LEU A 42 12.94 17.97 5.73
CA LEU A 42 13.68 17.05 4.86
C LEU A 42 15.18 17.35 5.00
N VAL A 43 15.98 16.29 5.00
CA VAL A 43 17.43 16.32 5.07
C VAL A 43 17.95 15.65 3.81
N ALA A 44 18.75 16.38 3.03
CA ALA A 44 19.42 15.84 1.86
C ALA A 44 20.38 14.71 2.28
N GLN A 45 20.36 13.61 1.54
CA GLN A 45 21.17 12.42 1.83
C GLN A 45 22.38 12.29 0.89
N ARG A 46 22.43 13.11 -0.15
CA ARG A 46 23.52 13.18 -1.13
C ARG A 46 23.53 14.54 -1.82
N ASP A 47 24.66 14.88 -2.43
CA ASP A 47 24.79 16.08 -3.26
C ASP A 47 24.04 15.88 -4.58
N ASP A 48 22.99 16.67 -4.81
CA ASP A 48 22.12 16.58 -5.99
C ASP A 48 21.28 17.86 -6.13
N TYR A 49 20.59 18.02 -7.27
CA TYR A 49 19.63 19.12 -7.47
C TYR A 49 18.20 18.67 -7.13
N ILE A 50 17.49 19.48 -6.35
CA ILE A 50 16.09 19.24 -5.98
C ILE A 50 15.18 20.09 -6.87
N HIS A 51 14.39 19.43 -7.71
CA HIS A 51 13.50 20.09 -8.68
C HIS A 51 12.02 20.10 -8.25
N ALA A 52 11.60 19.11 -7.46
CA ALA A 52 10.21 18.93 -7.08
C ALA A 52 10.07 18.22 -5.72
N PHE A 53 8.90 18.36 -5.10
CA PHE A 53 8.49 17.56 -3.96
C PHE A 53 7.61 16.39 -4.41
N VAL A 54 7.79 15.24 -3.76
CA VAL A 54 6.96 14.06 -3.96
C VAL A 54 6.15 13.83 -2.70
N ALA A 55 4.83 13.74 -2.83
CA ALA A 55 3.93 13.32 -1.77
C ALA A 55 3.39 11.93 -2.10
N TYR A 56 3.34 11.06 -1.10
CA TYR A 56 2.75 9.73 -1.20
C TYR A 56 2.05 9.41 0.12
N PHE A 57 1.20 8.38 0.11
CA PHE A 57 0.52 7.91 1.31
C PHE A 57 0.65 6.41 1.46
N ASP A 58 0.55 5.98 2.71
CA ASP A 58 0.53 4.58 3.10
C ASP A 58 -0.84 4.27 3.71
N VAL A 59 -1.45 3.16 3.31
CA VAL A 59 -2.73 2.67 3.85
C VAL A 59 -2.45 1.47 4.73
N SER A 60 -3.13 1.36 5.87
CA SER A 60 -2.99 0.21 6.77
C SER A 60 -4.34 -0.28 7.27
N PHE A 61 -4.57 -1.58 7.12
CA PHE A 61 -5.74 -2.31 7.62
C PHE A 61 -5.41 -2.84 9.02
N THR A 62 -5.78 -2.07 10.04
CA THR A 62 -5.45 -2.36 11.45
C THR A 62 -6.48 -3.20 12.18
N LYS A 63 -7.67 -3.41 11.59
CA LYS A 63 -8.79 -4.17 12.17
C LYS A 63 -8.98 -5.57 11.56
N CYS A 64 -8.10 -6.00 10.68
CA CYS A 64 -8.12 -7.34 10.11
C CYS A 64 -7.47 -8.36 11.04
N HIS A 65 -7.78 -9.65 10.88
CA HIS A 65 -7.13 -10.75 11.61
C HIS A 65 -5.60 -10.75 11.48
N LYS A 66 -5.08 -10.16 10.39
CA LYS A 66 -3.67 -9.84 10.21
C LYS A 66 -3.55 -8.39 9.81
N LEU A 67 -2.64 -7.67 10.46
CA LEU A 67 -2.29 -6.32 10.06
C LEU A 67 -1.67 -6.34 8.65
N MET A 68 -2.24 -5.54 7.74
CA MET A 68 -1.73 -5.37 6.39
C MET A 68 -1.53 -3.89 6.11
N GLY A 69 -0.46 -3.53 5.41
CA GLY A 69 -0.19 -2.16 5.00
C GLY A 69 0.38 -2.12 3.60
N PHE A 70 0.03 -1.07 2.86
CA PHE A 70 0.42 -0.86 1.48
C PHE A 70 0.93 0.56 1.32
N SER A 71 1.98 0.74 0.52
CA SER A 71 2.42 2.05 0.04
C SER A 71 1.92 2.31 -1.38
N THR A 72 1.82 3.58 -1.76
CA THR A 72 1.50 3.97 -3.14
C THR A 72 2.57 3.42 -4.09
N GLY A 73 2.18 2.64 -5.11
CA GLY A 73 3.09 2.05 -6.10
C GLY A 73 3.56 0.61 -5.82
N GLU A 74 3.07 -0.04 -4.76
CA GLU A 74 3.39 -1.46 -4.50
C GLU A 74 2.50 -2.41 -5.30
N ALA A 75 3.08 -3.50 -5.83
CA ALA A 75 2.38 -4.52 -6.60
C ALA A 75 2.20 -5.82 -5.79
N ILE A 76 0.98 -6.36 -5.79
CA ILE A 76 0.72 -7.73 -5.33
C ILE A 76 0.77 -8.64 -6.55
N VAL A 77 1.64 -9.64 -6.52
CA VAL A 77 1.78 -10.64 -7.59
C VAL A 77 1.30 -11.98 -7.06
N GLY A 78 0.52 -12.71 -7.85
CA GLY A 78 -0.03 -13.98 -7.39
C GLY A 78 -0.66 -14.81 -8.49
N SER A 79 -1.16 -15.98 -8.12
CA SER A 79 -1.96 -16.84 -8.96
C SER A 79 -3.19 -17.32 -8.21
N MET A 80 -4.29 -17.49 -8.95
CA MET A 80 -5.52 -18.09 -8.46
C MET A 80 -5.78 -19.38 -9.26
N THR A 81 -6.06 -20.46 -8.55
CA THR A 81 -6.45 -21.75 -9.12
C THR A 81 -7.87 -22.07 -8.67
N VAL A 82 -8.72 -22.44 -9.63
CA VAL A 82 -10.12 -22.79 -9.39
C VAL A 82 -10.35 -24.18 -9.96
N ALA A 83 -10.85 -25.11 -9.15
CA ALA A 83 -11.07 -26.49 -9.57
C ALA A 83 -12.34 -27.08 -8.94
N PRO A 84 -13.07 -27.98 -9.63
CA PRO A 84 -14.17 -28.73 -9.03
C PRO A 84 -13.70 -29.55 -7.82
N ASN A 85 -14.47 -29.54 -6.74
CA ASN A 85 -14.12 -30.32 -5.55
C ASN A 85 -14.32 -31.81 -5.81
N LYS A 86 -13.33 -32.62 -5.42
CA LYS A 86 -13.34 -34.08 -5.67
C LYS A 86 -14.37 -34.86 -4.85
N LYS A 87 -14.88 -34.30 -3.74
CA LYS A 87 -15.82 -34.98 -2.82
C LYS A 87 -17.27 -34.62 -3.12
N ASN A 88 -17.54 -33.38 -3.51
CA ASN A 88 -18.87 -32.92 -3.90
C ASN A 88 -18.77 -32.14 -5.22
N LEU A 89 -19.38 -32.68 -6.28
CA LEU A 89 -19.34 -32.09 -7.62
C LEU A 89 -20.05 -30.71 -7.70
N ARG A 90 -20.83 -30.33 -6.67
CA ARG A 90 -21.43 -29.00 -6.57
C ARG A 90 -20.53 -27.97 -5.88
N ASP A 91 -19.48 -28.41 -5.19
CA ASP A 91 -18.53 -27.53 -4.52
C ASP A 91 -17.37 -27.15 -5.47
N VAL A 92 -16.78 -25.98 -5.26
CA VAL A 92 -15.57 -25.51 -5.97
C VAL A 92 -14.46 -25.22 -4.96
N ASP A 93 -13.27 -25.77 -5.19
CA ASP A 93 -12.06 -25.45 -4.43
C ASP A 93 -11.31 -24.31 -5.13
N ILE A 94 -10.97 -23.26 -4.38
CA ILE A 94 -10.23 -22.10 -4.87
C ILE A 94 -8.95 -21.96 -4.04
N MET A 95 -7.80 -21.91 -4.70
CA MET A 95 -6.50 -21.63 -4.09
C MET A 95 -5.98 -20.30 -4.59
N VAL A 96 -5.66 -19.39 -3.68
CA VAL A 96 -5.04 -18.09 -4.00
C VAL A 96 -3.64 -18.06 -3.40
N LYS A 97 -2.62 -17.96 -4.25
CA LYS A 97 -1.24 -17.71 -3.85
C LYS A 97 -0.89 -16.28 -4.20
N TYR A 98 -0.41 -15.50 -3.24
CA TYR A 98 0.01 -14.13 -3.50
C TYR A 98 1.25 -13.76 -2.70
N SER A 99 2.03 -12.86 -3.28
CA SER A 99 3.19 -12.23 -2.69
C SER A 99 3.14 -10.73 -2.89
N LEU A 100 3.39 -10.01 -1.81
CA LEU A 100 3.64 -8.57 -1.78
C LEU A 100 5.04 -8.41 -1.19
N ASN A 101 5.93 -7.72 -1.90
CA ASN A 101 7.23 -7.30 -1.37
C ASN A 101 7.27 -5.78 -1.31
N GLY A 102 6.49 -5.23 -0.37
CA GLY A 102 6.39 -3.81 -0.14
C GLY A 102 7.39 -3.31 0.90
N ARG A 103 7.61 -2.00 0.91
CA ARG A 103 8.46 -1.29 1.87
C ARG A 103 7.97 -1.43 3.31
N ARG A 104 6.65 -1.49 3.51
CA ARG A 104 6.02 -1.66 4.84
C ARG A 104 5.57 -3.09 5.13
N CYS A 105 5.40 -3.91 4.11
CA CYS A 105 4.81 -5.22 4.26
C CYS A 105 5.39 -6.21 3.25
N VAL A 106 6.07 -7.24 3.77
CA VAL A 106 6.47 -8.41 2.99
C VAL A 106 5.57 -9.56 3.39
N VAL A 107 4.76 -10.03 2.44
CA VAL A 107 3.80 -11.12 2.66
C VAL A 107 3.92 -12.10 1.52
N SER A 108 4.08 -13.38 1.83
CA SER A 108 3.82 -14.47 0.90
C SER A 108 2.84 -15.42 1.56
N ARG A 109 1.72 -15.70 0.90
CA ARG A 109 0.66 -16.57 1.42
C ARG A 109 0.03 -17.43 0.35
N VAL A 110 -0.41 -18.61 0.77
CA VAL A 110 -1.33 -19.47 0.04
C VAL A 110 -2.56 -19.63 0.90
N GLN A 111 -3.73 -19.39 0.31
CA GLN A 111 -5.01 -19.48 0.99
C GLN A 111 -5.96 -20.36 0.21
N PHE A 112 -6.66 -21.24 0.91
CA PHE A 112 -7.58 -22.21 0.35
C PHE A 112 -9.01 -21.83 0.76
N TYR A 113 -9.91 -21.81 -0.21
CA TYR A 113 -11.33 -21.54 -0.04
C TYR A 113 -12.12 -22.68 -0.67
N LYS A 114 -13.33 -22.89 -0.15
CA LYS A 114 -14.30 -23.82 -0.70
C LYS A 114 -15.63 -23.08 -0.85
N MET A 115 -16.14 -23.00 -2.07
CA MET A 115 -17.49 -22.51 -2.36
C MET A 115 -18.44 -23.71 -2.35
N ARG A 116 -19.56 -23.59 -1.64
CA ARG A 116 -20.58 -24.65 -1.48
C ARG A 116 -21.88 -24.21 -2.12
#